data_AF-A0AAV5KAY1-F1
#
_entry.id   AF-A0AAV5KAY1-F1
#
_cell.length_a   1.000
_cell.length_b   1.000
_cell.length_c   1.000
_cell.angle_alpha   90.00
_cell.angle_beta   90.00
_cell.angle_gamma   90.00
#
_symmetry.space_group_name_H-M   'P 1'
#
loop_
_entity.id
_entity.type
_entity.pdbx_description
1 polymer ?
#
loop_
_entity_poly.entity_id
_entity_poly.type
_entity_poly.pdbx_seq_one_letter_code
_entity_poly.pdbx_strand_id
1 'polypeptide(L)'
;MELRGLFQYLVNQLKKGQGIELVLLQELIQQMANVQFTENLTEEQLDAMAGSETLRYQATSFGVTRNNKALIKSTNRLRDSLLPRDEPKLAIPLLLLIAQHRSV
;
A
#
# COMPACT_ATOMS: atom_id res chain seq x y z
N MET A 1 1.97 -14.99 -10.05
CA MET A 1 1.09 -14.79 -8.88
C MET A 1 -0.02 -13.85 -9.32
N GLU A 2 -1.26 -14.34 -9.31
CA GLU A 2 -2.44 -13.60 -9.75
C GLU A 2 -2.94 -12.69 -8.61
N LEU A 3 -2.44 -11.45 -8.55
CA LEU A 3 -2.77 -10.49 -7.48
C LEU A 3 -4.27 -10.16 -7.42
N ARG A 4 -4.95 -10.20 -8.56
CA ARG A 4 -6.39 -9.90 -8.63
C ARG A 4 -7.22 -10.93 -7.85
N GLY A 5 -6.90 -12.22 -7.97
CA GLY A 5 -7.57 -13.27 -7.21
C GLY A 5 -7.39 -13.08 -5.70
N LEU A 6 -6.20 -12.64 -5.29
CA LEU A 6 -5.93 -12.30 -3.89
C LEU A 6 -6.76 -11.11 -3.40
N PHE A 7 -6.85 -10.03 -4.17
CA PHE A 7 -7.70 -8.89 -3.80
C PHE A 7 -9.18 -9.25 -3.75
N GLN A 8 -9.65 -10.09 -4.67
CA GLN A 8 -11.02 -10.57 -4.64
C GLN A 8 -11.30 -11.43 -3.40
N TYR A 9 -10.33 -12.27 -2.99
CA TYR A 9 -10.40 -13.01 -1.74
C TYR A 9 -10.48 -12.07 -0.53
N LEU A 10 -9.63 -11.05 -0.45
CA LEU A 10 -9.65 -10.06 0.63
C LEU A 10 -11.00 -9.32 0.73
N VAL A 11 -11.56 -8.89 -0.41
CA VAL A 11 -12.91 -8.30 -0.46
C VAL A 11 -13.95 -9.25 0.14
N ASN A 12 -13.86 -10.54 -0.19
CA ASN A 12 -14.83 -11.54 0.29
C ASN A 12 -14.68 -11.80 1.79
N GLN A 13 -13.46 -11.79 2.34
CA GLN A 13 -13.22 -11.96 3.77
C GLN A 13 -13.73 -10.74 4.56
N LEU A 14 -13.44 -9.53 4.09
CA LEU A 14 -13.93 -8.31 4.73
C LEU A 14 -15.46 -8.20 4.71
N LYS A 15 -16.13 -8.65 3.63
CA LYS A 15 -17.59 -8.73 3.58
C LYS A 15 -18.20 -9.66 4.63
N LYS A 16 -17.44 -10.66 5.11
CA LYS A 16 -17.84 -11.56 6.21
C LYS A 16 -17.48 -11.00 7.59
N GLY A 17 -16.91 -9.79 7.66
CA GLY A 17 -16.41 -9.20 8.91
C GLY A 17 -15.06 -9.77 9.38
N GLN A 18 -14.37 -10.55 8.55
CA GLN A 18 -13.04 -11.08 8.86
C GLN A 18 -11.98 -10.09 8.40
N GLY A 19 -11.26 -9.50 9.36
CA GLY A 19 -10.22 -8.49 9.09
C GLY A 19 -8.79 -8.96 9.29
N ILE A 20 -8.57 -10.20 9.76
CA ILE A 20 -7.21 -10.72 10.01
C ILE A 20 -6.37 -10.74 8.73
N GLU A 21 -7.01 -10.94 7.58
CA GLU A 21 -6.37 -10.94 6.27
C GLU A 21 -5.92 -9.53 5.82
N LEU A 22 -6.28 -8.46 6.52
CA LEU A 22 -5.71 -7.13 6.24
C LEU A 22 -4.21 -7.06 6.52
N VAL A 23 -3.70 -7.91 7.41
CA VAL A 23 -2.25 -8.04 7.63
C VAL A 23 -1.55 -8.49 6.34
N LEU A 24 -2.17 -9.38 5.56
CA LEU A 24 -1.65 -9.81 4.26
C LEU A 24 -1.67 -8.66 3.25
N LEU A 25 -2.72 -7.84 3.24
CA LEU A 25 -2.78 -6.66 2.39
C LEU A 25 -1.68 -5.66 2.73
N GLN A 26 -1.43 -5.44 4.03
CA GLN A 26 -0.37 -4.57 4.52
C GLN A 26 1.02 -5.06 4.06
N GLU A 27 1.35 -6.32 4.29
CA GLU A 27 2.64 -6.92 3.89
C GLU A 27 2.82 -6.82 2.36
N LEU A 28 1.78 -7.11 1.59
CA LEU A 28 1.84 -7.03 0.14
C LEU A 28 2.16 -5.61 -0.35
N ILE A 29 1.50 -4.59 0.23
CA ILE A 29 1.73 -3.18 -0.12
C ILE A 29 3.14 -2.75 0.31
N GLN A 30 3.60 -3.15 1.50
CA GLN A 30 4.94 -2.87 1.99
C GLN A 30 6.00 -3.44 1.04
N GLN A 31 5.89 -4.72 0.64
CA GLN A 31 6.87 -5.37 -0.23
C GLN A 31 6.81 -4.86 -1.69
N MET A 32 5.60 -4.64 -2.23
CA MET A 32 5.45 -4.31 -3.65
C MET A 32 5.61 -2.82 -3.96
N ALA A 33 5.30 -1.94 -3.01
CA ALA A 33 5.34 -0.49 -3.21
C ALA A 33 6.33 0.23 -2.27
N ASN A 34 6.99 -0.50 -1.36
CA ASN A 34 7.92 0.05 -0.37
C ASN A 34 7.28 1.17 0.47
N VAL A 35 5.98 1.02 0.76
CA VAL A 35 5.25 1.91 1.68
C VAL A 35 5.50 1.39 3.08
N GLN A 36 6.58 1.88 3.70
CA GLN A 36 6.95 1.49 5.06
C GLN A 36 6.18 2.33 6.07
N PHE A 37 5.89 1.74 7.22
CA PHE A 37 5.37 2.49 8.35
C PHE A 37 6.55 3.23 8.99
N THR A 38 6.52 4.56 8.93
CA THR A 38 7.58 5.38 9.53
C THR A 38 7.22 5.67 10.97
N GLU A 39 7.82 4.93 11.90
CA GLU A 39 7.70 5.21 13.34
C GLU A 39 8.87 6.07 13.82
N ASN A 40 8.65 6.83 14.89
CA ASN A 40 9.69 7.56 15.62
C ASN A 40 10.44 8.61 14.78
N LEU A 41 9.73 9.31 13.90
CA LEU A 41 10.28 10.48 13.21
C LEU A 41 10.51 11.63 14.19
N THR A 42 11.62 12.34 14.02
CA THR A 42 11.81 13.64 14.67
C THR A 42 10.87 14.69 14.06
N GLU A 43 10.61 15.78 14.78
CA GLU A 43 9.81 16.90 14.24
C GLU A 43 10.40 17.44 12.93
N GLU A 44 11.71 17.58 12.85
CA GLU A 44 12.41 18.03 11.63
C GLU A 44 12.19 17.07 10.45
N GLN A 45 12.16 15.77 10.69
CA GLN A 45 11.89 14.78 9.65
C GLN A 45 10.42 14.80 9.22
N LEU A 46 9.51 15.00 10.16
CA LEU A 46 8.08 15.16 9.86
C LEU A 46 7.82 16.40 9.00
N ASP A 47 8.45 17.53 9.32
CA ASP A 47 8.40 18.75 8.52
C ASP A 47 9.01 18.53 7.14
N ALA A 48 10.14 17.83 7.07
CA ALA A 48 10.77 17.45 5.82
C ALA A 48 9.86 16.57 4.93
N MET A 49 9.00 15.74 5.54
CA MET A 49 8.02 14.93 4.82
C MET A 49 6.89 15.75 4.16
N ALA A 50 6.60 16.95 4.66
CA ALA A 50 5.65 17.87 4.01
C ALA A 50 6.23 18.55 2.75
N GLY A 51 7.55 18.44 2.51
CA GLY A 51 8.23 19.07 1.39
C GLY A 51 8.18 18.31 0.05
N SER A 52 9.10 18.68 -0.85
CA SER A 52 9.25 18.05 -2.17
C SER A 52 9.75 16.59 -2.07
N GLU A 53 9.77 15.88 -3.20
CA GLU A 53 10.29 14.52 -3.27
C GLU A 53 11.73 14.42 -2.72
N THR A 54 12.57 15.42 -3.00
CA THR A 54 13.94 15.47 -2.48
C THR A 54 13.97 15.54 -0.96
N LEU A 55 13.13 16.38 -0.35
CA LEU A 55 13.11 16.57 1.09
C LEU A 55 12.53 15.33 1.81
N ARG A 56 11.45 14.76 1.25
CA ARG A 56 10.89 13.46 1.67
C ARG A 56 11.91 12.32 1.57
N TYR A 57 12.71 12.31 0.51
CA TYR A 57 13.76 11.31 0.33
C TYR A 57 14.83 11.46 1.41
N GLN A 58 15.28 12.67 1.73
CA GLN A 58 16.27 12.89 2.80
C GLN A 58 15.73 12.52 4.18
N ALA A 59 14.45 12.82 4.45
CA ALA A 59 13.79 12.47 5.71
C ALA A 59 13.66 10.95 5.94
N THR A 60 13.64 10.16 4.86
CA THR A 60 13.36 8.71 4.90
C THR A 60 14.56 7.84 4.54
N SER A 61 15.57 8.39 3.87
CA SER A 61 16.74 7.65 3.36
C SER A 61 17.82 7.46 4.42
N PHE A 62 17.52 6.67 5.45
CA PHE A 62 18.57 6.07 6.28
C PHE A 62 19.18 4.86 5.55
N GLY A 63 20.07 5.11 4.58
CA GLY A 63 20.98 4.10 4.03
C GLY A 63 20.45 3.16 2.93
N VAL A 64 19.25 3.38 2.37
CA VAL A 64 18.72 2.54 1.28
C VAL A 64 18.83 3.25 -0.07
N THR A 65 19.90 2.97 -0.81
CA THR A 65 20.02 3.34 -2.22
C THR A 65 19.00 2.54 -3.04
N ARG A 66 17.95 3.21 -3.50
CA ARG A 66 16.84 2.60 -4.25
C ARG A 66 17.28 2.10 -5.63
N ASN A 67 17.16 0.80 -5.85
CA ASN A 67 17.05 0.25 -7.20
C ASN A 67 15.64 0.48 -7.76
N ASN A 68 15.40 1.68 -8.30
CA ASN A 68 14.07 2.19 -8.65
C ASN A 68 13.30 1.35 -9.70
N LYS A 69 13.97 0.72 -10.67
CA LYS A 69 13.28 0.11 -11.83
C LYS A 69 12.42 -1.12 -11.46
N ALA A 70 12.93 -1.99 -10.60
CA ALA A 70 12.21 -3.19 -10.18
C ALA A 70 11.01 -2.82 -9.29
N LEU A 71 11.21 -1.87 -8.37
CA LEU A 71 10.15 -1.34 -7.51
C LEU A 71 9.05 -0.64 -8.31
N ILE A 72 9.41 0.21 -9.28
CA ILE A 72 8.41 0.85 -10.15
C ILE A 72 7.58 -0.21 -10.89
N LYS A 73 8.21 -1.28 -11.39
CA LYS A 73 7.51 -2.37 -12.06
C LYS A 73 6.58 -3.13 -11.10
N SER A 74 7.00 -3.40 -9.86
CA SER A 74 6.14 -4.06 -8.87
C SER A 74 4.98 -3.16 -8.45
N THR A 75 5.22 -1.87 -8.19
CA THR A 75 4.17 -0.89 -7.86
C THR A 75 3.15 -0.77 -8.98
N ASN A 76 3.59 -0.73 -10.24
CA ASN A 76 2.67 -0.70 -11.38
C ASN A 76 1.81 -1.97 -11.46
N ARG A 77 2.39 -3.16 -11.25
CA ARG A 77 1.63 -4.42 -11.21
C ARG A 77 0.61 -4.44 -10.07
N LEU A 78 0.97 -3.91 -8.90
CA LEU A 78 0.06 -3.73 -7.77
C LEU A 78 -1.11 -2.80 -8.13
N ARG A 79 -0.81 -1.63 -8.71
CA ARG A 79 -1.82 -0.66 -9.15
C ARG A 79 -2.76 -1.27 -10.19
N ASP A 80 -2.21 -1.91 -11.22
CA ASP A 80 -2.99 -2.41 -12.35
C ASP A 80 -3.90 -3.58 -11.95
N SER A 81 -3.54 -4.35 -10.91
CA SER A 81 -4.41 -5.40 -10.35
C SER A 81 -5.50 -4.89 -9.42
N LEU A 82 -5.33 -3.71 -8.81
CA LEU A 82 -6.34 -3.03 -7.99
C LEU A 82 -7.29 -2.16 -8.83
N LEU A 83 -6.77 -1.54 -9.88
CA LEU A 83 -7.44 -0.58 -10.76
C LEU A 83 -7.28 -0.98 -12.24
N PRO A 84 -7.76 -2.16 -12.66
CA PRO A 84 -7.74 -2.55 -14.06
C PRO A 84 -8.59 -1.60 -14.92
N ARG A 85 -8.25 -1.50 -16.21
CA ARG A 85 -8.96 -0.64 -17.18
C ARG A 85 -10.29 -1.25 -17.63
N ASP A 86 -10.28 -2.54 -17.91
CA ASP A 86 -11.39 -3.24 -18.60
C ASP A 86 -12.19 -4.16 -17.66
N GLU A 87 -11.87 -4.18 -16.37
CA GLU A 87 -12.48 -5.07 -15.37
C GLU A 87 -12.99 -4.28 -14.15
N PRO A 88 -13.85 -4.87 -13.31
CA PRO A 88 -14.28 -4.23 -12.07
C PRO A 88 -13.11 -3.87 -11.15
N LYS A 89 -13.09 -2.60 -10.71
CA LYS A 89 -12.05 -2.05 -9.84
C LYS A 89 -12.24 -2.57 -8.42
N LEU A 90 -11.27 -3.33 -7.92
CA LEU A 90 -11.30 -3.88 -6.55
C LEU A 90 -10.81 -2.87 -5.51
N ALA A 91 -10.09 -1.82 -5.91
CA ALA A 91 -9.60 -0.79 -4.99
C ALA A 91 -10.73 -0.08 -4.22
N ILE A 92 -11.82 0.27 -4.90
CA ILE A 92 -12.95 1.00 -4.31
C ILE A 92 -13.66 0.17 -3.22
N PRO A 93 -14.13 -1.07 -3.50
CA PRO A 93 -14.75 -1.87 -2.46
C PRO A 93 -13.79 -2.21 -1.32
N LEU A 94 -12.50 -2.47 -1.60
CA LEU A 94 -11.51 -2.67 -0.54
C LEU A 94 -11.42 -1.44 0.38
N LEU A 95 -11.31 -0.23 -0.18
CA LEU A 95 -11.22 0.99 0.60
C LEU A 95 -12.43 1.19 1.53
N LEU A 96 -13.64 0.99 1.00
CA LEU A 96 -14.88 1.12 1.77
C LEU A 96 -14.96 0.06 2.88
N LEU A 97 -14.64 -1.19 2.56
CA LEU A 97 -14.70 -2.30 3.52
C LEU A 97 -13.66 -2.15 4.65
N ILE A 98 -12.45 -1.66 4.33
CA ILE A 98 -11.43 -1.34 5.34
C ILE A 98 -11.92 -0.23 6.27
N ALA A 99 -12.50 0.84 5.72
CA ALA A 99 -13.03 1.95 6.50
C ALA A 99 -14.18 1.51 7.42
N GLN A 100 -15.08 0.66 6.92
CA GLN A 100 -16.16 0.06 7.70
C GLN A 100 -15.61 -0.80 8.82
N HIS A 101 -14.65 -1.68 8.54
CA HIS A 101 -14.07 -2.56 9.55
C HIS A 101 -13.36 -1.80 10.67
N ARG A 102 -12.73 -0.65 10.37
CA ARG A 102 -12.09 0.22 11.37
C ARG A 102 -13.09 0.95 12.29
N SER A 103 -14.34 1.12 11.85
CA SER A 103 -15.37 1.84 12.61
C SER A 103 -16.15 0.94 13.59
N VAL A 104 -15.84 -0.36 13.59
CA VAL A 104 -16.39 -1.38 14.49
C VAL A 104 -15.41 -1.63 15.62
#